data_AF-A0A7C7N0H5-F1
#
_entry.id   AF-A0A7C7N0H5-F1
#
_cell.length_a   1.000
_cell.length_b   1.000
_cell.length_c   1.000
_cell.angle_alpha   90.00
_cell.angle_beta   90.00
_cell.angle_gamma   90.00
#
_symmetry.space_group_name_H-M   'P 1'
#
loop_
_entity.id
_entity.type
_entity.pdbx_description
1 polymer ?
#
loop_
_entity_poly.entity_id
_entity_poly.type
_entity_poly.pdbx_seq_one_letter_code
_entity_poly.pdbx_strand_id
1 'polypeptide(L)'
;MRTFWKNYPTLLLHRRALSSQKVIVDILKQSTEIAAEFKHTWVSVDHIFLALLDNLDAWPRKVFSVFNIDLAGAFTQIVTYLSDSETSETHTPPTKPVFTVPNPGALSDVASFKVLSQYASNLTQKVLDGKIDPIFGREIETAKLEDILNRRKKNSAILLGEAGVGKTSIVEGLAQRIVSGDAPLFLQNKIVFSLDLNTIVAGTKYRGEFEDRLNKIVEEAKHPNVILFIDEIHTLAGAGDAEGSLDAANILKPALSSGDITVIGATTYAEYRKKLF
;
A
#
# COMPACT_ATOMS: atom_id res chain seq x y z
N MET A 1 49.65 -28.46 -0.19
CA MET A 1 48.24 -28.05 0.09
C MET A 1 47.25 -29.05 -0.52
N ARG A 2 47.26 -30.32 -0.10
CA ARG A 2 46.51 -31.43 -0.76
C ARG A 2 45.49 -32.13 0.14
N THR A 3 44.99 -31.47 1.18
CA THR A 3 44.18 -32.10 2.23
C THR A 3 43.08 -31.17 2.78
N PHE A 4 42.28 -30.56 1.90
CA PHE A 4 41.11 -29.78 2.35
C PHE A 4 39.78 -30.10 1.63
N TRP A 5 39.80 -30.93 0.58
CA TRP A 5 38.64 -31.18 -0.29
C TRP A 5 38.04 -32.60 -0.20
N LYS A 6 38.13 -33.27 0.96
CA LYS A 6 37.55 -34.62 1.14
C LYS A 6 36.18 -34.67 1.84
N ASN A 7 35.62 -33.55 2.32
CA ASN A 7 34.46 -33.57 3.23
C ASN A 7 33.20 -32.80 2.78
N TYR A 8 32.98 -32.58 1.48
CA TYR A 8 31.69 -32.01 1.01
C TYR A 8 30.94 -32.99 0.11
N PRO A 9 29.75 -33.48 0.50
CA PRO A 9 28.91 -34.32 -0.34
C PRO A 9 28.12 -33.43 -1.32
N THR A 10 28.79 -32.71 -2.21
CA THR A 10 28.16 -31.81 -3.19
C THR A 10 27.56 -32.55 -4.39
N LEU A 11 27.95 -33.81 -4.63
CA LEU A 11 27.44 -34.61 -5.75
C LEU A 11 25.98 -35.08 -5.57
N LEU A 12 25.47 -35.20 -4.33
CA LEU A 12 24.08 -35.60 -4.07
C LEU A 12 23.08 -34.43 -4.20
N LEU A 13 23.51 -33.21 -3.88
CA LEU A 13 22.70 -31.99 -4.04
C LEU A 13 22.55 -31.61 -5.53
N HIS A 14 23.61 -31.80 -6.33
CA HIS A 14 23.56 -31.52 -7.77
C HIS A 14 22.57 -32.43 -8.51
N ARG A 15 22.48 -33.72 -8.12
CA ARG A 15 21.55 -34.67 -8.75
C ARG A 15 20.08 -34.39 -8.41
N ARG A 16 19.79 -33.88 -7.19
CA ARG A 16 18.44 -33.41 -6.79
C ARG A 16 18.07 -32.07 -7.42
N ALA A 17 19.03 -31.15 -7.58
CA ALA A 17 18.78 -29.87 -8.25
C ALA A 17 18.40 -30.06 -9.73
N LEU A 18 19.07 -30.98 -10.43
CA LEU A 18 18.79 -31.32 -11.83
C LEU A 18 17.43 -32.00 -12.01
N SER A 19 17.01 -32.87 -11.08
CA SER A 19 15.66 -33.46 -11.13
C SER A 19 14.57 -32.44 -10.90
N SER A 20 14.77 -31.49 -9.98
CA SER A 20 13.80 -30.43 -9.71
C SER A 20 13.66 -29.43 -10.86
N GLN A 21 14.75 -29.13 -11.57
CA GLN A 21 14.69 -28.28 -12.77
C GLN A 21 13.89 -28.93 -13.90
N LYS A 22 14.04 -30.24 -14.10
CA LYS A 22 13.26 -30.97 -15.11
C LYS A 22 11.76 -30.93 -14.79
N VAL A 23 11.38 -31.14 -13.53
CA VAL A 23 9.98 -31.05 -13.08
C VAL A 23 9.37 -29.67 -13.33
N ILE A 24 10.11 -28.59 -13.06
CA ILE A 24 9.61 -27.22 -13.33
C ILE A 24 9.40 -27.00 -14.83
N VAL A 25 10.31 -27.47 -15.67
CA VAL A 25 10.18 -27.36 -17.13
C VAL A 25 8.98 -28.16 -17.63
N ASP A 26 8.74 -29.35 -17.07
CA ASP A 26 7.60 -30.18 -17.44
C ASP A 26 6.27 -29.53 -17.02
N ILE A 27 6.19 -28.92 -15.82
CA ILE A 27 5.03 -28.13 -15.36
C ILE A 27 4.77 -26.95 -16.29
N LEU A 28 5.81 -26.21 -16.69
CA LEU A 28 5.66 -25.05 -17.59
C LEU A 28 5.25 -25.45 -19.01
N LYS A 29 5.61 -26.64 -19.47
CA LYS A 29 5.11 -27.18 -20.74
C LYS A 29 3.65 -27.57 -20.62
N GLN A 30 3.28 -28.31 -19.57
CA GLN A 30 1.90 -28.72 -19.37
C GLN A 30 0.97 -27.52 -19.17
N SER A 31 1.41 -26.43 -18.53
CA SER A 31 0.59 -25.22 -18.41
C SER A 31 0.30 -24.57 -19.77
N THR A 32 1.17 -24.72 -20.77
CA THR A 32 0.88 -24.28 -22.15
C THR A 32 -0.15 -25.17 -22.84
N GLU A 33 -0.15 -26.47 -22.56
CA GLU A 33 -1.13 -27.43 -23.08
C GLU A 33 -2.52 -27.19 -22.46
N ILE A 34 -2.57 -26.98 -21.14
CA ILE A 34 -3.80 -26.64 -20.42
C ILE A 34 -4.37 -25.32 -20.94
N ALA A 35 -3.54 -24.28 -21.12
CA ALA A 35 -3.99 -23.02 -21.71
C ALA A 35 -4.64 -23.23 -23.09
N ALA A 36 -4.05 -24.10 -23.94
CA ALA A 36 -4.59 -24.42 -25.25
C ALA A 36 -5.91 -25.21 -25.17
N GLU A 37 -6.08 -26.09 -24.19
CA GLU A 37 -7.31 -26.85 -23.95
C GLU A 37 -8.49 -25.93 -23.57
N PHE A 38 -8.23 -24.94 -22.72
CA PHE A 38 -9.19 -23.87 -22.38
C PHE A 38 -9.31 -22.80 -23.48
N LYS A 39 -8.69 -22.98 -24.66
CA LYS A 39 -8.66 -22.02 -25.78
C LYS A 39 -8.11 -20.63 -25.40
N HIS A 40 -7.29 -20.56 -24.36
CA HIS A 40 -6.62 -19.35 -23.93
C HIS A 40 -5.37 -19.09 -24.79
N THR A 41 -5.19 -17.85 -25.22
CA THR A 41 -4.06 -17.45 -26.08
C THR A 41 -2.76 -17.21 -25.30
N TRP A 42 -2.82 -17.29 -23.96
CA TRP A 42 -1.70 -17.02 -23.04
C TRP A 42 -1.76 -17.95 -21.82
N VAL A 43 -0.62 -18.12 -21.14
CA VAL A 43 -0.51 -18.91 -19.91
C VAL A 43 -0.72 -18.01 -18.68
N SER A 44 -1.80 -18.23 -17.94
CA SER A 44 -2.08 -17.57 -16.65
C SER A 44 -1.53 -18.37 -15.46
N VAL A 45 -1.63 -17.78 -14.27
CA VAL A 45 -1.26 -18.43 -13.00
C VAL A 45 -2.12 -19.67 -12.76
N ASP A 46 -3.39 -19.66 -13.20
CA ASP A 46 -4.32 -20.78 -13.03
C ASP A 46 -3.87 -22.00 -13.84
N HIS A 47 -3.40 -21.83 -15.08
CA HIS A 47 -2.86 -22.93 -15.89
C HIS A 47 -1.59 -23.53 -15.28
N ILE A 48 -0.72 -22.67 -14.72
CA ILE A 48 0.48 -23.12 -14.02
C ILE A 48 0.11 -23.89 -12.76
N PHE A 49 -0.91 -23.42 -12.04
CA PHE A 49 -1.39 -24.08 -10.83
C PHE A 49 -2.08 -25.40 -11.14
N LEU A 50 -2.90 -25.50 -12.18
CA LEU A 50 -3.48 -26.77 -12.65
C LEU A 50 -2.39 -27.75 -13.09
N ALA A 51 -1.37 -27.31 -13.84
CA ALA A 51 -0.22 -28.14 -14.18
C ALA A 51 0.56 -28.62 -12.94
N LEU A 52 0.59 -27.81 -11.87
CA LEU A 52 1.18 -28.17 -10.59
C LEU A 52 0.34 -29.23 -9.86
N LEU A 53 -1.00 -29.15 -9.96
CA LEU A 53 -1.95 -30.10 -9.39
C LEU A 53 -2.03 -31.42 -10.15
N ASP A 54 -1.68 -31.45 -11.44
CA ASP A 54 -1.60 -32.71 -12.20
C ASP A 54 -0.24 -33.41 -12.00
N ASN A 55 0.84 -32.67 -11.76
CA ASN A 55 2.18 -33.21 -11.47
C ASN A 55 2.42 -33.47 -9.97
N LEU A 56 1.51 -34.19 -9.32
CA LEU A 56 1.56 -34.47 -7.87
C LEU A 56 2.64 -35.48 -7.43
N ASP A 57 3.42 -36.03 -8.36
CA ASP A 57 4.50 -36.97 -8.04
C ASP A 57 5.74 -36.28 -7.41
N ALA A 58 5.73 -34.95 -7.32
CA ALA A 58 6.84 -34.13 -6.86
C ALA A 58 6.60 -33.48 -5.47
N TRP A 59 7.46 -32.51 -5.13
CA TRP A 59 7.35 -31.70 -3.90
C TRP A 59 6.01 -30.96 -3.67
N PRO A 60 5.20 -30.59 -4.70
CA PRO A 60 3.96 -29.85 -4.47
C PRO A 60 2.98 -30.60 -3.56
N ARG A 61 2.81 -31.92 -3.77
CA ARG A 61 1.94 -32.77 -2.94
C ARG A 61 2.34 -32.77 -1.46
N LYS A 62 3.65 -32.75 -1.17
CA LYS A 62 4.16 -32.66 0.21
C LYS A 62 3.81 -31.33 0.84
N VAL A 63 3.97 -30.23 0.10
CA VAL A 63 3.62 -28.88 0.57
C VAL A 63 2.13 -28.80 0.88
N PHE A 64 1.26 -29.22 -0.04
CA PHE A 64 -0.18 -29.17 0.18
C PHE A 64 -0.65 -30.04 1.36
N SER A 65 -0.01 -31.20 1.59
CA SER A 65 -0.30 -32.03 2.76
C SER A 65 0.09 -31.39 4.09
N VAL A 66 1.18 -30.62 4.14
CA VAL A 66 1.62 -29.89 5.36
C VAL A 66 0.62 -28.79 5.71
N PHE A 67 0.04 -28.15 4.71
CA PHE A 67 -0.91 -27.06 4.89
C PHE A 67 -2.38 -27.50 4.95
N ASN A 68 -2.66 -28.81 4.92
CA ASN A 68 -4.01 -29.38 4.98
C ASN A 68 -4.97 -28.78 3.93
N ILE A 69 -4.46 -28.56 2.71
CA ILE A 69 -5.23 -27.99 1.60
C ILE A 69 -5.97 -29.12 0.88
N ASP A 70 -7.28 -28.95 0.68
CA ASP A 70 -8.09 -29.87 -0.12
C ASP A 70 -7.83 -29.65 -1.62
N LEU A 71 -7.02 -30.54 -2.20
CA LEU A 71 -6.60 -30.47 -3.60
C LEU A 71 -7.76 -30.72 -4.57
N ALA A 72 -8.70 -31.60 -4.21
CA ALA A 72 -9.83 -31.93 -5.07
C ALA A 72 -10.81 -30.75 -5.13
N GLY A 73 -11.07 -30.12 -3.99
CA GLY A 73 -11.85 -28.88 -3.91
C GLY A 73 -11.21 -27.73 -4.69
N ALA A 74 -9.91 -27.50 -4.50
CA ALA A 74 -9.18 -26.44 -5.21
C ALA A 74 -9.19 -26.63 -6.73
N PHE A 75 -8.96 -27.86 -7.20
CA PHE A 75 -9.02 -28.19 -8.63
C PHE A 75 -10.40 -27.88 -9.21
N THR A 76 -11.45 -28.35 -8.53
CA THR A 76 -12.84 -28.16 -9.00
C THR A 76 -13.19 -26.67 -9.10
N GLN A 77 -12.84 -25.88 -8.09
CA GLN A 77 -13.12 -24.43 -8.08
C GLN A 77 -12.43 -23.69 -9.23
N ILE A 78 -11.17 -24.02 -9.51
CA ILE A 78 -10.39 -23.37 -10.57
C ILE A 78 -10.92 -23.78 -11.94
N VAL A 79 -11.23 -25.05 -12.15
CA VAL A 79 -11.83 -25.52 -13.41
C VAL A 79 -13.18 -24.86 -13.63
N THR A 80 -14.05 -24.78 -12.62
CA THR A 80 -15.33 -24.06 -12.72
C THR A 80 -15.13 -22.59 -13.08
N TYR A 81 -14.18 -21.91 -12.42
CA TYR A 81 -13.87 -20.50 -12.72
C TYR A 81 -13.37 -20.29 -14.16
N LEU A 82 -12.48 -21.17 -14.65
CA LEU A 82 -11.95 -21.09 -16.02
C LEU A 82 -12.99 -21.49 -17.08
N SER A 83 -13.92 -22.40 -16.76
CA SER A 83 -15.02 -22.76 -17.65
C SER A 83 -16.09 -21.67 -17.74
N ASP A 84 -16.38 -20.96 -16.63
CA ASP A 84 -17.35 -19.86 -16.62
C ASP A 84 -16.84 -18.61 -17.36
N SER A 85 -15.53 -18.48 -17.59
CA SER A 85 -14.94 -17.38 -18.37
C SER A 85 -15.10 -17.50 -19.90
N GLU A 86 -15.80 -18.52 -20.42
CA GLU A 86 -16.03 -18.67 -21.88
C GLU A 86 -16.88 -17.55 -22.52
N THR A 87 -17.55 -16.70 -21.74
CA THR A 87 -18.28 -15.54 -22.28
C THR A 87 -17.45 -14.25 -22.22
N SER A 88 -16.79 -13.97 -23.34
CA SER A 88 -16.40 -12.62 -23.76
C SER A 88 -15.29 -11.95 -22.95
N GLU A 89 -14.04 -12.25 -23.27
CA GLU A 89 -13.00 -11.24 -23.56
C GLU A 89 -11.73 -11.97 -24.03
N THR A 90 -11.16 -11.52 -25.16
CA THR A 90 -9.82 -11.94 -25.54
C THR A 90 -8.84 -11.42 -24.49
N HIS A 91 -8.43 -12.28 -23.56
CA HIS A 91 -7.39 -11.97 -22.59
C HIS A 91 -6.08 -11.67 -23.32
N THR A 92 -5.83 -10.40 -23.63
CA THR A 92 -4.49 -9.91 -23.96
C THR A 92 -3.67 -9.86 -22.67
N PRO A 93 -2.34 -10.07 -22.73
CA PRO A 93 -1.51 -9.94 -21.55
C PRO A 93 -1.58 -8.47 -21.12
N PRO A 94 -1.67 -8.18 -19.81
CA PRO A 94 -1.79 -6.80 -19.34
C PRO A 94 -0.53 -6.03 -19.75
N THR A 95 -0.62 -5.23 -20.82
CA THR A 95 0.42 -4.29 -21.26
C THR A 95 0.36 -2.97 -20.49
N LYS A 96 -0.54 -2.89 -19.51
CA LYS A 96 -0.56 -1.93 -18.41
C LYS A 96 -0.90 -2.72 -17.16
N PRO A 97 -0.29 -2.48 -15.99
CA PRO A 97 -0.74 -3.11 -14.76
C PRO A 97 -2.23 -2.78 -14.62
N VAL A 98 -3.08 -3.78 -14.81
CA VAL A 98 -4.49 -3.69 -14.49
C VAL A 98 -4.51 -3.61 -12.97
N PHE A 99 -4.81 -2.42 -12.46
CA PHE A 99 -5.14 -2.22 -11.06
C PHE A 99 -6.34 -3.12 -10.75
N THR A 100 -6.10 -4.32 -10.23
CA THR A 100 -7.16 -5.08 -9.56
C THR A 100 -7.47 -4.35 -8.27
N VAL A 101 -8.48 -3.49 -8.35
CA VAL A 101 -9.11 -2.83 -7.21
C VAL A 101 -9.38 -3.88 -6.13
N PRO A 102 -8.75 -3.81 -4.95
CA PRO A 102 -9.20 -4.61 -3.82
C PRO A 102 -10.57 -4.08 -3.42
N ASN A 103 -11.59 -4.94 -3.55
CA ASN A 103 -12.93 -4.88 -2.95
C ASN A 103 -13.61 -3.48 -2.85
N PRO A 104 -14.71 -3.21 -3.61
CA PRO A 104 -15.45 -1.94 -3.55
C PRO A 104 -16.04 -1.58 -2.18
N GLY A 105 -16.04 -2.52 -1.22
CA GLY A 105 -16.59 -2.32 0.12
C GLY A 105 -15.79 -1.37 1.03
N ALA A 106 -14.55 -1.00 0.69
CA ALA A 106 -13.77 -0.03 1.48
C ALA A 106 -13.96 1.43 1.04
N LEU A 107 -14.55 1.66 -0.14
CA LEU A 107 -14.82 3.01 -0.68
C LEU A 107 -16.21 3.55 -0.30
N SER A 108 -17.05 2.75 0.36
CA SER A 108 -18.38 3.18 0.82
C SER A 108 -18.33 4.19 1.97
N ASP A 109 -17.18 4.37 2.63
CA ASP A 109 -17.03 5.29 3.75
C ASP A 109 -16.65 6.72 3.33
N VAL A 110 -16.44 7.02 2.04
CA VAL A 110 -16.19 8.41 1.61
C VAL A 110 -17.38 9.32 1.93
N ALA A 111 -18.61 8.76 1.95
CA ALA A 111 -19.81 9.46 2.40
C ALA A 111 -19.81 9.80 3.91
N SER A 112 -18.93 9.19 4.71
CA SER A 112 -18.86 9.39 6.16
C SER A 112 -18.00 10.59 6.59
N PHE A 113 -17.12 11.11 5.72
CA PHE A 113 -16.16 12.17 6.06
C PHE A 113 -16.54 13.53 5.46
N LYS A 114 -17.59 14.16 6.00
CA LYS A 114 -18.15 15.40 5.44
C LYS A 114 -17.21 16.59 5.64
N VAL A 115 -16.56 16.68 6.80
CA VAL A 115 -15.70 17.81 7.16
C VAL A 115 -14.34 17.67 6.47
N LEU A 116 -13.71 16.50 6.49
CA LEU A 116 -12.45 16.25 5.77
C LEU A 116 -12.60 16.50 4.29
N SER A 117 -13.70 16.09 3.65
CA SER A 117 -13.93 16.35 2.22
C SER A 117 -14.04 17.84 1.87
N GLN A 118 -14.38 18.69 2.84
CA GLN A 118 -14.49 20.13 2.64
C GLN A 118 -13.15 20.86 2.79
N TYR A 119 -12.28 20.40 3.70
CA TYR A 119 -11.05 21.09 4.10
C TYR A 119 -9.75 20.34 3.73
N ALA A 120 -9.88 19.11 3.22
CA ALA A 120 -8.77 18.28 2.82
C ALA A 120 -9.01 17.66 1.45
N SER A 121 -7.92 17.41 0.74
CA SER A 121 -7.90 16.74 -0.55
C SER A 121 -7.67 15.24 -0.35
N ASN A 122 -8.61 14.40 -0.79
CA ASN A 122 -8.44 12.95 -0.79
C ASN A 122 -7.41 12.51 -1.85
N LEU A 123 -6.19 12.16 -1.42
CA LEU A 123 -5.12 11.71 -2.31
C LEU A 123 -5.39 10.31 -2.86
N THR A 124 -5.95 9.40 -2.06
CA THR A 124 -6.33 8.05 -2.50
C THR A 124 -7.33 8.12 -3.66
N GLN A 125 -8.34 8.99 -3.56
CA GLN A 125 -9.30 9.20 -4.64
C GLN A 125 -8.65 9.83 -5.88
N LYS A 126 -7.75 10.80 -5.70
CA LYS A 126 -7.02 11.40 -6.83
C LYS A 126 -6.17 10.37 -7.58
N VAL A 127 -5.58 9.39 -6.89
CA VAL A 127 -4.88 8.28 -7.54
C VAL A 127 -5.88 7.41 -8.32
N LEU A 128 -7.00 7.02 -7.71
CA LEU A 128 -8.05 6.23 -8.39
C LEU A 128 -8.58 6.92 -9.64
N ASP A 129 -8.74 8.24 -9.59
CA ASP A 129 -9.16 9.08 -10.71
C ASP A 129 -8.06 9.27 -11.79
N GLY A 130 -6.84 8.77 -11.56
CA GLY A 130 -5.70 8.96 -12.45
C GLY A 130 -5.18 10.41 -12.52
N LYS A 131 -5.46 11.23 -11.49
CA LYS A 131 -5.05 12.65 -11.41
C LYS A 131 -3.65 12.86 -10.81
N ILE A 132 -3.06 11.81 -10.25
CA ILE A 132 -1.71 11.84 -9.70
C ILE A 132 -0.82 11.03 -10.65
N ASP A 133 0.21 11.68 -11.18
CA ASP A 133 1.18 11.04 -12.06
C ASP A 133 1.95 9.91 -11.33
N PRO A 134 2.36 8.84 -12.03
CA PRO A 134 3.16 7.78 -11.43
C PRO A 134 4.48 8.31 -10.87
N ILE A 135 4.80 7.93 -9.64
CA ILE A 135 5.97 8.42 -8.92
C ILE A 135 7.10 7.40 -9.04
N PHE A 136 8.28 7.87 -9.45
CA PHE A 136 9.47 7.03 -9.66
C PHE A 136 10.62 7.48 -8.75
N GLY A 137 11.43 6.53 -8.29
CA GLY A 137 12.67 6.80 -7.56
C GLY A 137 12.47 7.23 -6.11
N ARG A 138 11.31 6.93 -5.51
CA ARG A 138 10.95 7.21 -4.11
C ARG A 138 10.54 5.96 -3.34
N GLU A 139 10.90 4.78 -3.83
CA GLU A 139 10.48 3.49 -3.30
C GLU A 139 11.04 3.28 -1.89
N ILE A 140 12.30 3.68 -1.66
CA ILE A 140 12.98 3.53 -0.37
C ILE A 140 12.33 4.43 0.69
N GLU A 141 12.07 5.69 0.35
CA GLU A 141 11.42 6.65 1.27
C GLU A 141 9.99 6.24 1.57
N THR A 142 9.25 5.78 0.56
CA THR A 142 7.87 5.30 0.71
C THR A 142 7.82 4.06 1.59
N ALA A 143 8.74 3.10 1.40
CA ALA A 143 8.83 1.91 2.25
C ALA A 143 9.15 2.27 3.71
N LYS A 144 10.07 3.22 3.95
CA LYS A 144 10.37 3.70 5.31
C LYS A 144 9.16 4.38 5.95
N LEU A 145 8.38 5.12 5.17
CA LEU A 145 7.15 5.74 5.64
C LEU A 145 6.14 4.66 6.06
N GLU A 146 5.94 3.63 5.24
CA GLU A 146 5.07 2.48 5.56
C GLU A 146 5.49 1.77 6.85
N ASP A 147 6.79 1.54 7.06
CA ASP A 147 7.32 0.91 8.27
C ASP A 147 6.97 1.71 9.54
N ILE A 148 6.93 3.04 9.45
CA ILE A 148 6.53 3.89 10.58
C ILE A 148 5.02 3.80 10.82
N LEU A 149 4.22 3.88 9.75
CA LEU A 149 2.75 3.87 9.82
C LEU A 149 2.19 2.51 10.24
N ASN A 150 2.91 1.42 9.99
CA ASN A 150 2.52 0.05 10.34
C ASN A 150 2.73 -0.28 11.84
N ARG A 151 3.26 0.66 12.63
CA ARG A 151 3.47 0.45 14.08
C ARG A 151 2.13 0.48 14.82
N ARG A 152 2.03 -0.29 15.92
CA ARG A 152 0.83 -0.29 16.78
C ARG A 152 0.66 0.96 17.64
N LYS A 153 1.76 1.67 17.93
CA LYS A 153 1.80 2.88 18.77
C LYS A 153 2.77 3.87 18.17
N LYS A 154 2.47 5.17 18.30
CA LYS A 154 3.29 6.28 17.76
C LYS A 154 3.57 6.07 16.27
N ASN A 155 2.52 5.80 15.51
CA ASN A 155 2.54 5.49 14.09
C ASN A 155 2.42 6.74 13.21
N SER A 156 2.80 7.91 13.73
CA SER A 156 2.89 9.17 12.97
C SER A 156 4.32 9.42 12.52
N ALA A 157 4.48 9.96 11.31
CA ALA A 157 5.77 10.19 10.67
C ALA A 157 6.01 11.67 10.37
N ILE A 158 7.27 12.10 10.37
CA ILE A 158 7.68 13.43 9.90
C ILE A 158 8.70 13.25 8.78
N LEU A 159 8.39 13.83 7.61
CA LEU A 159 9.26 13.93 6.45
C LEU A 159 10.12 15.19 6.57
N LEU A 160 11.43 15.00 6.72
CA LEU A 160 12.42 16.06 6.82
C LEU A 160 13.23 16.18 5.53
N GLY A 161 13.33 17.40 5.01
CA GLY A 161 14.08 17.69 3.79
C GLY A 161 14.00 19.17 3.41
N GLU A 162 14.80 19.63 2.47
CA GLU A 162 14.72 21.00 1.97
C GLU A 162 13.34 21.27 1.32
N ALA A 163 12.99 22.54 1.13
CA ALA A 163 11.77 22.89 0.41
C ALA A 163 11.89 22.49 -1.07
N GLY A 164 10.80 22.03 -1.68
CA GLY A 164 10.79 21.68 -3.11
C GLY A 164 11.42 20.32 -3.49
N VAL A 165 11.93 19.54 -2.55
CA VAL A 165 12.53 18.21 -2.85
C VAL A 165 11.52 17.10 -3.17
N GLY A 166 10.22 17.40 -3.18
CA GLY A 166 9.16 16.43 -3.47
C GLY A 166 8.74 15.58 -2.26
N LYS A 167 8.67 16.18 -1.05
CA LYS A 167 8.13 15.49 0.15
C LYS A 167 6.69 15.03 -0.06
N THR A 168 5.88 15.84 -0.73
CA THR A 168 4.50 15.53 -1.12
C THR A 168 4.44 14.29 -2.01
N SER A 169 5.38 14.14 -2.94
CA SER A 169 5.44 12.98 -3.84
C SER A 169 5.68 11.66 -3.10
N ILE A 170 6.35 11.66 -1.95
CA ILE A 170 6.49 10.44 -1.13
C ILE A 170 5.12 9.99 -0.59
N VAL A 171 4.27 10.95 -0.21
CA VAL A 171 2.93 10.68 0.33
C VAL A 171 1.95 10.29 -0.77
N GLU A 172 2.05 10.92 -1.93
CA GLU A 172 1.32 10.51 -3.12
C GLU A 172 1.72 9.09 -3.57
N GLY A 173 3.00 8.73 -3.41
CA GLY A 173 3.51 7.38 -3.68
C GLY A 173 2.95 6.34 -2.72
N LEU A 174 2.82 6.70 -1.43
CA LEU A 174 2.09 5.89 -0.45
C LEU A 174 0.63 5.68 -0.88
N ALA A 175 -0.07 6.74 -1.30
CA ALA A 175 -1.45 6.62 -1.78
C ALA A 175 -1.56 5.70 -3.01
N GLN A 176 -0.59 5.77 -3.93
CA GLN A 176 -0.50 4.85 -5.08
C GLN A 176 -0.38 3.40 -4.65
N ARG A 177 0.50 3.11 -3.68
CA ARG A 177 0.69 1.74 -3.17
C ARG A 177 -0.52 1.21 -2.39
N ILE A 178 -1.25 2.08 -1.69
CA ILE A 178 -2.49 1.68 -1.03
C ILE A 178 -3.56 1.32 -2.07
N VAL A 179 -3.70 2.12 -3.13
CA VAL A 179 -4.67 1.87 -4.21
C VAL A 179 -4.32 0.63 -5.04
N SER A 180 -3.03 0.39 -5.32
CA SER A 180 -2.59 -0.79 -6.06
C SER A 180 -2.66 -2.09 -5.24
N GLY A 181 -2.83 -1.99 -3.91
CA GLY A 181 -2.76 -3.14 -3.00
C GLY A 181 -1.34 -3.58 -2.65
N ASP A 182 -0.32 -2.87 -3.11
CA ASP A 182 1.10 -3.16 -2.84
C ASP A 182 1.57 -2.69 -1.45
N ALA A 183 0.71 -2.00 -0.70
CA ALA A 183 0.96 -1.62 0.68
C ALA A 183 0.77 -2.81 1.66
N PRO A 184 1.46 -2.81 2.82
CA PRO A 184 1.23 -3.78 3.89
C PRO A 184 -0.25 -3.89 4.29
N LEU A 185 -0.70 -5.08 4.69
CA LEU A 185 -2.11 -5.39 5.00
C LEU A 185 -2.77 -4.38 5.96
N PHE A 186 -2.03 -3.86 6.94
CA PHE A 186 -2.54 -2.85 7.87
C PHE A 186 -2.84 -1.50 7.22
N LEU A 187 -2.11 -1.14 6.16
CA LEU A 187 -2.27 0.11 5.42
C LEU A 187 -3.24 -0.04 4.24
N GLN A 188 -3.57 -1.26 3.84
CA GLN A 188 -4.63 -1.51 2.87
C GLN A 188 -5.94 -0.92 3.37
N ASN A 189 -6.75 -0.40 2.44
CA ASN A 189 -8.03 0.27 2.72
C ASN A 189 -7.94 1.58 3.52
N LYS A 190 -6.74 2.09 3.81
CA LYS A 190 -6.61 3.43 4.38
C LYS A 190 -6.81 4.52 3.33
N ILE A 191 -7.34 5.66 3.76
CA ILE A 191 -7.59 6.83 2.95
C ILE A 191 -6.63 7.92 3.38
N VAL A 192 -5.84 8.43 2.44
CA VAL A 192 -4.87 9.51 2.68
C VAL A 192 -5.52 10.84 2.32
N PHE A 193 -5.67 11.71 3.32
CA PHE A 193 -6.17 13.07 3.15
C PHE A 193 -5.04 14.08 3.30
N SER A 194 -4.89 14.98 2.33
CA SER A 194 -3.98 16.13 2.42
C SER A 194 -4.72 17.34 2.97
N LEU A 195 -4.36 17.79 4.16
CA LEU A 195 -4.97 18.95 4.80
C LEU A 195 -4.43 20.25 4.20
N ASP A 196 -5.32 21.14 3.77
CA ASP A 196 -4.95 22.49 3.34
C ASP A 196 -5.35 23.51 4.40
N LEU A 197 -4.35 24.03 5.11
CA LEU A 197 -4.57 25.02 6.16
C LEU A 197 -5.11 26.34 5.60
N ASN A 198 -4.76 26.71 4.36
CA ASN A 198 -5.25 27.94 3.75
C ASN A 198 -6.77 27.90 3.58
N THR A 199 -7.31 26.74 3.19
CA THR A 199 -8.76 26.53 3.04
C THR A 199 -9.50 26.58 4.38
N ILE A 200 -8.86 26.14 5.48
CA ILE A 200 -9.47 26.22 6.83
C ILE A 200 -9.53 27.66 7.32
N VAL A 201 -8.46 28.43 7.10
CA VAL A 201 -8.36 29.85 7.48
C VAL A 201 -9.27 30.71 6.62
N ALA A 202 -9.42 30.37 5.34
CA ALA A 202 -10.30 31.05 4.41
C ALA A 202 -11.75 31.06 4.93
N GLY A 203 -12.34 32.25 4.99
CA GLY A 203 -13.71 32.44 5.47
C GLY A 203 -13.91 32.19 6.97
N THR A 204 -12.85 32.26 7.79
CA THR A 204 -12.98 32.46 9.25
C THR A 204 -12.68 33.92 9.56
N LYS A 205 -13.62 34.61 10.21
CA LYS A 205 -13.42 36.00 10.66
C LYS A 205 -12.87 36.04 12.09
N TYR A 206 -13.09 34.95 12.83
CA TYR A 206 -12.75 34.81 14.24
C TYR A 206 -11.93 33.55 14.47
N ARG A 207 -10.92 33.64 15.35
CA ARG A 207 -10.05 32.52 15.73
C ARG A 207 -10.82 31.30 16.25
N GLY A 208 -11.90 31.51 17.01
CA GLY A 208 -12.73 30.41 17.53
C GLY A 208 -13.34 29.54 16.43
N GLU A 209 -13.73 30.14 15.28
CA GLU A 209 -14.27 29.38 14.15
C GLU A 209 -13.22 28.49 13.49
N PHE A 210 -11.97 28.95 13.44
CA PHE A 210 -10.84 28.16 12.96
C PHE A 210 -10.58 26.96 13.89
N GLU A 211 -10.54 27.21 15.20
CA GLU A 211 -10.33 26.16 16.20
C GLU A 211 -11.46 25.12 16.17
N ASP A 212 -12.72 25.54 16.04
CA ASP A 212 -13.88 24.65 15.91
C ASP A 212 -13.82 23.80 14.63
N ARG A 213 -13.40 24.37 13.50
CA ARG A 213 -13.20 23.62 12.24
C ARG A 213 -12.10 22.59 12.41
N LEU A 214 -10.97 22.98 12.99
CA LEU A 214 -9.84 22.07 13.21
C LEU A 214 -10.21 20.93 14.15
N ASN A 215 -10.96 21.21 15.23
CA ASN A 215 -11.47 20.18 16.13
C ASN A 215 -12.35 19.16 15.39
N LYS A 216 -13.27 19.62 14.53
CA LYS A 216 -14.10 18.71 13.72
C LYS A 216 -13.28 17.86 12.75
N ILE A 217 -12.25 18.43 12.15
CA ILE A 217 -11.30 17.70 11.28
C ILE A 217 -10.57 16.63 12.08
N VAL A 218 -10.10 16.96 13.29
CA VAL A 218 -9.42 16.00 14.17
C VAL A 218 -10.36 14.87 14.60
N GLU A 219 -11.61 15.15 14.92
CA GLU A 219 -12.59 14.12 15.26
C GLU A 219 -12.84 13.14 14.10
N GLU A 220 -12.99 13.62 12.86
CA GLU A 220 -13.09 12.72 11.70
C GLU A 220 -11.77 11.97 11.43
N ALA A 221 -10.63 12.60 11.68
CA ALA A 221 -9.31 11.99 11.49
C ALA A 221 -8.96 10.91 12.54
N LYS A 222 -9.73 10.76 13.62
CA LYS A 222 -9.59 9.63 14.57
C LYS A 222 -10.04 8.30 13.98
N HIS A 223 -10.72 8.32 12.84
CA HIS A 223 -11.14 7.10 12.18
C HIS A 223 -9.92 6.23 11.81
N PRO A 224 -9.92 4.92 12.11
CA PRO A 224 -8.76 4.05 11.98
C PRO A 224 -8.25 3.93 10.54
N ASN A 225 -9.12 4.17 9.55
CA ASN A 225 -8.76 4.12 8.14
C ASN A 225 -8.23 5.45 7.61
N VAL A 226 -8.18 6.53 8.40
CA VAL A 226 -7.72 7.84 7.93
C VAL A 226 -6.24 8.04 8.24
N ILE A 227 -5.50 8.52 7.24
CA ILE A 227 -4.15 9.06 7.38
C ILE A 227 -4.20 10.53 6.98
N LEU A 228 -3.81 11.42 7.88
CA LEU A 228 -3.79 12.85 7.62
C LEU A 228 -2.38 13.30 7.24
N PHE A 229 -2.23 13.83 6.04
CA PHE A 229 -1.01 14.50 5.60
C PHE A 229 -1.13 16.00 5.83
N ILE A 230 -0.10 16.58 6.44
CA ILE A 230 0.00 18.02 6.68
C ILE A 230 1.35 18.48 6.15
N ASP A 231 1.31 19.18 5.01
CA ASP A 231 2.49 19.87 4.52
C ASP A 231 2.77 21.09 5.39
N GLU A 232 4.04 21.45 5.49
CA GLU A 232 4.50 22.56 6.32
C GLU A 232 3.95 22.49 7.75
N ILE A 233 3.99 21.31 8.39
CA ILE A 233 3.40 21.06 9.73
C ILE A 233 3.91 22.03 10.81
N HIS A 234 5.05 22.68 10.60
CA HIS A 234 5.59 23.71 11.46
C HIS A 234 4.71 24.96 11.56
N THR A 235 3.88 25.25 10.55
CA THR A 235 2.89 26.34 10.52
C THR A 235 1.82 26.17 11.60
N LEU A 236 1.52 24.93 11.98
CA LEU A 236 0.60 24.63 13.09
C LEU A 236 1.22 24.88 14.46
N ALA A 237 2.56 24.84 14.52
CA ALA A 237 3.34 24.95 15.75
C ALA A 237 4.00 26.33 15.94
N GLY A 238 3.79 27.32 15.06
CA GLY A 238 4.45 28.62 15.15
C GLY A 238 3.78 29.77 14.40
N ALA A 239 3.86 31.02 14.85
CA ALA A 239 4.87 31.62 15.74
C ALA A 239 4.26 32.65 16.72
N GLY A 240 4.44 32.48 18.02
CA GLY A 240 4.28 33.57 18.97
C GLY A 240 5.24 34.70 18.61
N ASP A 241 4.67 35.85 18.23
CA ASP A 241 5.18 37.24 18.31
C ASP A 241 4.55 38.15 17.25
N ALA A 242 3.85 37.59 16.26
CA ALA A 242 2.94 38.35 15.40
C ALA A 242 1.50 38.10 15.87
N GLU A 243 0.71 39.17 15.93
CA GLU A 243 -0.68 39.31 16.43
C GLU A 243 -1.72 38.53 15.58
N GLY A 244 -1.40 37.30 15.18
CA GLY A 244 -2.18 36.48 14.24
C GLY A 244 -1.67 35.06 14.02
N SER A 245 -0.77 34.52 14.86
CA SER A 245 -0.36 33.12 14.73
C SER A 245 -1.45 32.17 15.21
N LEU A 246 -1.82 31.26 14.32
CA LEU A 246 -2.82 30.22 14.54
C LEU A 246 -2.18 29.13 15.41
N ASP A 247 -2.55 29.05 16.69
CA ASP A 247 -2.02 28.04 17.61
C ASP A 247 -2.81 26.72 17.51
N ALA A 248 -2.73 26.10 16.34
CA ALA A 248 -3.33 24.81 16.06
C ALA A 248 -2.65 23.66 16.83
N ALA A 249 -1.45 23.89 17.35
CA ALA A 249 -0.69 22.90 18.10
C ALA A 249 -1.41 22.44 19.37
N ASN A 250 -2.15 23.32 20.07
CA ASN A 250 -2.88 22.93 21.27
C ASN A 250 -4.01 21.93 20.99
N ILE A 251 -4.58 21.96 19.79
CA ILE A 251 -5.64 21.04 19.35
C ILE A 251 -5.05 19.71 18.88
N LEU A 252 -3.94 19.75 18.14
CA LEU A 252 -3.35 18.55 17.54
C LEU A 252 -2.46 17.76 18.50
N LYS A 253 -1.75 18.43 19.43
CA LYS A 253 -0.83 17.76 20.37
C LYS A 253 -1.49 16.65 21.20
N PRO A 254 -2.69 16.83 21.78
CA PRO A 254 -3.37 15.77 22.53
C PRO A 254 -3.62 14.53 21.67
N ALA A 255 -4.22 14.70 20.49
CA ALA A 255 -4.55 13.61 19.57
C ALA A 255 -3.31 12.89 19.02
N LEU A 256 -2.23 13.64 18.76
CA LEU A 256 -0.93 13.08 18.35
C LEU A 256 -0.26 12.29 19.49
N SER A 257 -0.39 12.76 20.73
CA SER A 257 0.26 12.16 21.90
C SER A 257 -0.45 10.90 22.37
N SER A 258 -1.79 10.88 22.28
CA SER A 258 -2.59 9.68 22.54
C SER A 258 -2.40 8.62 21.46
N GLY A 259 -2.13 9.04 20.22
CA GLY A 259 -2.05 8.17 19.06
C GLY A 259 -3.41 7.85 18.46
N ASP A 260 -4.44 8.64 18.79
CA ASP A 260 -5.80 8.48 18.26
C ASP A 260 -5.88 8.85 16.77
N ILE A 261 -4.96 9.70 16.30
CA ILE A 261 -4.85 10.09 14.89
C ILE A 261 -3.51 9.65 14.32
N THR A 262 -3.53 9.24 13.05
CA THR A 262 -2.32 8.92 12.29
C THR A 262 -1.98 10.09 11.36
N VAL A 263 -0.80 10.70 11.57
CA VAL A 263 -0.40 11.91 10.84
C VAL A 263 0.95 11.73 10.15
N ILE A 264 1.04 12.24 8.93
CA ILE A 264 2.29 12.44 8.19
C ILE A 264 2.53 13.94 8.10
N GLY A 265 3.55 14.44 8.77
CA GLY A 265 3.96 15.85 8.69
C GLY A 265 5.10 16.03 7.69
N ALA A 266 5.16 17.13 6.97
CA ALA A 266 6.35 17.55 6.22
C ALA A 266 6.86 18.91 6.71
N THR A 267 8.18 19.04 6.86
CA THR A 267 8.81 20.32 7.27
C THR A 267 10.28 20.35 6.85
N THR A 268 10.90 21.52 6.87
CA THR A 268 12.34 21.67 6.62
C THR A 268 13.15 21.41 7.88
N TYR A 269 14.43 21.07 7.71
CA TYR A 269 15.36 20.91 8.83
C TYR A 269 15.48 22.17 9.69
N ALA A 270 15.42 23.36 9.06
CA ALA A 270 15.54 24.63 9.75
C ALA A 270 14.34 24.89 10.67
N GLU A 271 13.12 24.64 10.19
CA GLU A 271 11.89 24.76 10.96
C GLU A 271 11.80 23.73 12.08
N TYR A 272 12.13 22.47 11.79
CA TYR A 272 12.12 21.39 12.77
C TYR A 272 13.03 21.70 13.96
N ARG A 273 14.25 22.23 13.70
CA ARG A 273 15.19 22.62 14.78
C ARG A 273 14.67 23.79 15.62
N LYS A 274 14.07 24.81 15.00
CA LYS A 274 13.52 25.99 15.71
C LYS A 274 12.34 25.67 16.64
N LYS A 275 11.73 24.49 16.50
CA LYS A 275 10.53 24.10 17.25
C LYS A 275 10.79 23.07 18.36
N LEU A 276 11.94 22.40 18.32
CA LEU A 276 12.36 21.43 19.35
C LEU A 276 13.41 21.97 20.31
N PHE A 277 13.97 23.16 20.04
CA PHE A 277 14.92 23.88 20.89
C PHE A 277 14.45 25.31 21.14
#